data_AF-A0A0C2Z7U6-F1
#
_entry.id   AF-A0A0C2Z7U6-F1
#
_cell.length_a   1.000
_cell.length_b   1.000
_cell.length_c   1.000
_cell.angle_alpha   90.00
_cell.angle_beta   90.00
_cell.angle_gamma   90.00
#
_symmetry.space_group_name_H-M   'P 1'
#
loop_
_entity.id
_entity.type
_entity.pdbx_description
1 polymer ?
#
loop_
_entity_poly.entity_id
_entity_poly.type
_entity_poly.pdbx_seq_one_letter_code
_entity_poly.pdbx_strand_id
1 'polypeptide(L)'
;MAKATSTRRRRASLEIVDAKQAVDLATAQSYSENVFLFVPNLIGYTRVIMAGLSLHYMSYHPVYCTLLYGVSCLLDAVDGQAARALGQTSKFGAVLDMVTDRCTTSCLLCYLSSAYPAYSIVFQFLIALDFSSHYMHMYSSLVTGSTSHKLVTSDVSRILWMYYNDSRTLFFVCAGNELFFVCLYLIKWTATPIGVPMLGNVTYPQLMATLTFPIFLVKNIINVVQLWKASKILVGVDLAERAAARAAAIKKAETPEEKPARTS
;
A
#
# COMPACT_ATOMS: atom_id res chain seq x y z
N MET A 1 49.96 -16.35 23.88
CA MET A 1 48.88 -15.40 24.21
C MET A 1 48.91 -14.25 23.21
N ALA A 2 48.04 -14.28 22.20
CA ALA A 2 47.88 -13.18 21.25
C ALA A 2 46.41 -12.75 21.30
N LYS A 3 46.16 -11.51 21.75
CA LYS A 3 44.82 -10.92 21.88
C LYS A 3 44.31 -10.54 20.49
N ALA A 4 43.24 -11.18 20.03
CA ALA A 4 42.54 -10.79 18.82
C ALA A 4 41.73 -9.50 19.07
N THR A 5 42.10 -8.43 18.35
CA THR A 5 41.38 -7.16 18.32
C THR A 5 40.09 -7.34 17.53
N SER A 6 38.97 -7.50 18.24
CA SER A 6 37.62 -7.52 17.67
C SER A 6 37.23 -6.11 17.23
N THR A 7 37.53 -5.79 15.96
CA THR A 7 37.09 -4.56 15.32
C THR A 7 35.59 -4.66 15.04
N ARG A 8 34.84 -4.00 15.90
CA ARG A 8 33.44 -3.59 15.82
C ARG A 8 32.98 -3.25 14.38
N ARG A 9 32.57 -4.26 13.60
CA ARG A 9 31.88 -4.08 12.31
C ARG A 9 30.37 -4.29 12.50
N ARG A 10 29.73 -3.38 13.24
CA ARG A 10 28.27 -3.35 13.43
C ARG A 10 27.69 -2.26 12.53
N ARG A 11 27.79 -2.46 11.22
CA ARG A 11 27.20 -1.61 10.17
C ARG A 11 26.95 -2.50 8.94
N ALA A 12 25.89 -3.30 8.98
CA ALA A 12 25.52 -4.21 7.88
C ALA A 12 24.10 -4.76 8.05
N SER A 13 23.09 -3.90 8.21
CA SER A 13 21.69 -4.34 8.09
C SER A 13 20.89 -3.55 7.05
N LEU A 14 21.56 -2.71 6.27
CA LEU A 14 20.92 -1.81 5.31
C LEU A 14 21.76 -1.46 4.07
N GLU A 15 23.06 -1.75 4.05
CA GLU A 15 23.84 -1.56 2.82
C GLU A 15 23.49 -2.71 1.87
N ILE A 16 22.42 -2.45 1.10
CA ILE A 16 22.22 -2.88 -0.28
C ILE A 16 22.57 -4.35 -0.46
N VAL A 17 21.56 -5.23 -0.35
CA VAL A 17 21.65 -6.51 -1.07
C VAL A 17 21.96 -6.12 -2.50
N ASP A 18 23.16 -6.43 -2.99
CA ASP A 18 23.54 -6.15 -4.37
C ASP A 18 22.39 -6.64 -5.25
N ALA A 19 21.84 -5.77 -6.10
CA ALA A 19 20.64 -6.11 -6.86
C ALA A 19 20.86 -7.41 -7.65
N LYS A 20 22.10 -7.62 -8.11
CA LYS A 20 22.53 -8.87 -8.71
C LYS A 20 22.47 -10.04 -7.74
N GLN A 21 23.02 -9.89 -6.53
CA GLN A 21 22.90 -10.90 -5.47
C GLN A 21 21.43 -11.20 -5.10
N ALA A 22 20.55 -10.20 -5.06
CA ALA A 22 19.13 -10.40 -4.79
C ALA A 22 18.43 -11.21 -5.90
N VAL A 23 18.75 -10.91 -7.17
CA VAL A 23 18.24 -11.66 -8.34
C VAL A 23 18.80 -13.08 -8.35
N ASP A 24 20.10 -13.23 -8.07
CA ASP A 24 20.76 -14.54 -7.99
C ASP A 24 20.14 -15.38 -6.88
N LEU A 25 19.86 -14.80 -5.69
CA LEU A 25 19.15 -15.48 -4.61
C LEU A 25 17.72 -15.89 -4.98
N ALA A 26 17.01 -15.06 -5.76
CA ALA A 26 15.65 -15.36 -6.21
C ALA A 26 15.60 -16.42 -7.34
N THR A 27 16.67 -16.54 -8.13
CA THR A 27 16.74 -17.44 -9.30
C THR A 27 17.47 -18.74 -8.99
N ALA A 28 18.43 -18.72 -8.06
CA ALA A 28 19.14 -19.92 -7.64
C ALA A 28 18.18 -20.84 -6.88
N GLN A 29 17.88 -22.00 -7.46
CA GLN A 29 17.14 -23.10 -6.82
C GLN A 29 17.88 -23.72 -5.62
N SER A 30 18.96 -23.11 -5.13
CA SER A 30 19.77 -23.61 -4.03
C SER A 30 19.10 -23.50 -2.66
N TYR A 31 18.05 -22.69 -2.53
CA TYR A 31 17.31 -22.50 -1.28
C TYR A 31 16.01 -23.30 -1.30
N SER A 32 15.67 -23.91 -0.16
CA SER A 32 14.45 -24.69 0.02
C SER A 32 13.17 -23.86 0.02
N GLU A 33 13.28 -22.54 0.22
CA GLU A 33 12.16 -21.62 0.31
C GLU A 33 12.03 -20.77 -0.94
N ASN A 34 10.87 -20.84 -1.60
CA ASN A 34 10.53 -19.96 -2.71
C ASN A 34 9.42 -18.99 -2.29
N VAL A 35 9.79 -17.73 -2.06
CA VAL A 35 8.86 -16.67 -1.63
C VAL A 35 7.73 -16.49 -2.65
N PHE A 36 7.97 -16.66 -3.96
CA PHE A 36 6.91 -16.53 -4.97
C PHE A 36 5.81 -17.59 -4.82
N LEU A 37 6.11 -18.72 -4.19
CA LEU A 37 5.19 -19.85 -3.98
C LEU A 37 4.60 -19.89 -2.57
N PHE A 38 4.84 -18.87 -1.74
CA PHE A 38 4.16 -18.76 -0.45
C PHE A 38 2.65 -18.75 -0.66
N VAL A 39 1.93 -19.45 0.21
CA VAL A 39 0.46 -19.56 0.17
C VAL A 39 -0.23 -18.19 0.05
N PRO A 40 0.13 -17.14 0.83
CA PRO A 40 -0.46 -15.82 0.64
C PRO A 40 -0.21 -15.22 -0.75
N ASN A 41 0.96 -15.47 -1.36
CA ASN A 41 1.28 -14.94 -2.69
C ASN A 41 0.51 -15.68 -3.80
N LEU A 42 0.27 -16.98 -3.65
CA LEU A 42 -0.58 -17.75 -4.55
C LEU A 42 -2.04 -17.26 -4.51
N ILE A 43 -2.54 -16.90 -3.31
CA ILE A 43 -3.85 -16.26 -3.15
C ILE A 43 -3.83 -14.88 -3.85
N GLY A 44 -2.76 -14.10 -3.66
CA GLY A 44 -2.56 -12.82 -4.37
C GLY A 44 -2.63 -12.95 -5.89
N TYR A 45 -1.95 -13.94 -6.49
CA TYR A 45 -2.05 -14.17 -7.94
C TYR A 45 -3.46 -14.59 -8.38
N THR A 46 -4.14 -15.39 -7.56
CA THR A 46 -5.54 -15.74 -7.81
C THR A 46 -6.41 -14.49 -7.82
N ARG A 47 -6.21 -13.55 -6.89
CA ARG A 47 -6.90 -12.25 -6.86
C ARG A 47 -6.65 -11.43 -8.12
N VAL A 48 -5.41 -11.39 -8.62
CA VAL A 48 -5.07 -10.70 -9.88
C VAL A 48 -5.87 -11.29 -11.05
N ILE A 49 -5.94 -12.62 -11.16
CA ILE A 49 -6.70 -13.30 -12.21
C ILE A 49 -8.20 -12.99 -12.08
N MET A 50 -8.75 -13.08 -10.86
CA MET A 50 -10.16 -12.81 -10.60
C MET A 50 -10.53 -11.34 -10.89
N ALA A 51 -9.66 -10.39 -10.53
CA ALA A 51 -9.81 -8.99 -10.88
C ALA A 51 -9.80 -8.81 -12.40
N GLY A 52 -8.83 -9.41 -13.11
CA GLY A 52 -8.77 -9.38 -14.58
C GLY A 52 -10.05 -9.92 -15.25
N LEU A 53 -10.57 -11.05 -14.76
CA LEU A 53 -11.84 -11.61 -15.22
C LEU A 53 -13.02 -10.69 -14.90
N SER A 54 -13.05 -10.09 -13.70
CA SER A 54 -14.07 -9.10 -13.36
C SER A 54 -14.07 -7.94 -14.34
N LEU A 55 -12.89 -7.40 -14.69
CA LEU A 55 -12.76 -6.31 -15.65
C LEU A 55 -13.24 -6.72 -17.05
N HIS A 56 -12.98 -7.96 -17.45
CA HIS A 56 -13.48 -8.50 -18.71
C HIS A 56 -15.01 -8.48 -18.77
N TYR A 57 -15.70 -8.94 -17.71
CA TYR A 57 -17.17 -8.98 -17.67
C TYR A 57 -17.83 -7.61 -17.39
N MET A 58 -17.06 -6.58 -17.06
CA MET A 58 -17.55 -5.29 -16.56
C MET A 58 -18.47 -4.52 -17.53
N SER A 59 -18.32 -4.71 -18.84
CA SER A 59 -19.11 -3.97 -19.83
C SER A 59 -20.38 -4.67 -20.29
N TYR A 60 -20.59 -5.96 -19.97
CA TYR A 60 -21.71 -6.74 -20.53
C TYR A 60 -22.39 -7.72 -19.55
N HIS A 61 -21.72 -8.14 -18.47
CA HIS A 61 -22.29 -9.07 -17.49
C HIS A 61 -22.07 -8.59 -16.04
N PRO A 62 -22.96 -7.70 -15.53
CA PRO A 62 -22.76 -7.05 -14.24
C PRO A 62 -22.79 -8.00 -13.04
N VAL A 63 -23.55 -9.10 -13.12
CA VAL A 63 -23.60 -10.11 -12.04
C VAL A 63 -22.26 -10.84 -11.91
N TYR A 64 -21.72 -11.40 -13.01
CA TYR A 64 -20.44 -12.09 -12.99
C TYR A 64 -19.28 -11.16 -12.61
N CYS A 65 -19.27 -9.93 -13.14
CA CYS A 65 -18.33 -8.90 -12.73
C CYS A 65 -18.36 -8.67 -11.21
N THR A 66 -19.54 -8.42 -10.65
CA THR A 66 -19.67 -8.11 -9.21
C THR A 66 -19.28 -9.29 -8.33
N LEU A 67 -19.63 -10.51 -8.72
CA LEU A 67 -19.26 -11.72 -7.97
C LEU A 67 -17.74 -11.95 -7.99
N LEU A 68 -17.11 -11.87 -9.16
CA LEU A 68 -15.65 -12.04 -9.28
C LEU A 68 -14.88 -10.94 -8.55
N TYR A 69 -15.33 -9.68 -8.66
CA TYR A 69 -14.78 -8.56 -7.91
C TYR A 69 -14.91 -8.77 -6.40
N GLY A 70 -16.11 -9.13 -5.94
CA GLY A 70 -16.41 -9.34 -4.53
C GLY A 70 -15.58 -10.48 -3.93
N VAL A 71 -15.46 -11.61 -4.63
CA VAL A 71 -14.63 -12.73 -4.16
C VAL A 71 -13.14 -12.33 -4.13
N SER A 72 -12.66 -11.59 -5.14
CA SER A 72 -11.28 -11.06 -5.13
C SER A 72 -11.01 -10.18 -3.90
N CYS A 73 -11.96 -9.29 -3.56
CA CYS A 73 -11.87 -8.44 -2.36
C CYS A 73 -11.95 -9.24 -1.06
N LEU A 74 -12.67 -10.36 -1.00
CA LEU A 74 -12.72 -11.20 0.19
C LEU A 74 -11.42 -11.99 0.39
N LEU A 75 -10.80 -12.43 -0.70
CA LEU A 75 -9.52 -13.15 -0.65
C LEU A 75 -8.36 -12.28 -0.13
N ASP A 76 -8.46 -10.95 -0.23
CA ASP A 76 -7.53 -9.98 0.37
C ASP A 76 -7.34 -10.20 1.87
N ALA A 77 -8.45 -10.26 2.61
CA ALA A 77 -8.37 -10.51 4.03
C ALA A 77 -7.77 -11.90 4.33
N VAL A 78 -8.04 -12.88 3.46
CA VAL A 78 -7.59 -14.27 3.65
C VAL A 78 -6.09 -14.41 3.45
N ASP A 79 -5.49 -13.75 2.46
CA ASP A 79 -4.04 -13.85 2.26
C ASP A 79 -3.24 -13.25 3.43
N GLY A 80 -3.71 -12.12 4.00
CA GLY A 80 -3.08 -11.52 5.17
C GLY A 80 -3.18 -12.41 6.40
N GLN A 81 -4.32 -13.08 6.60
CA GLN A 81 -4.47 -14.07 7.68
C GLN A 81 -3.58 -15.30 7.43
N ALA A 82 -3.53 -15.82 6.21
CA ALA A 82 -2.68 -16.95 5.84
C ALA A 82 -1.19 -16.63 6.04
N ALA A 83 -0.75 -15.44 5.64
CA ALA A 83 0.62 -14.97 5.85
C ALA A 83 1.01 -14.96 7.34
N ARG A 84 0.12 -14.47 8.21
CA ARG A 84 0.34 -14.44 9.66
C ARG A 84 0.28 -15.82 10.30
N ALA A 85 -0.69 -16.65 9.91
CA ALA A 85 -0.90 -17.98 10.48
C ALA A 85 0.24 -18.97 10.09
N LEU A 86 0.76 -18.85 8.88
CA LEU A 86 1.83 -19.71 8.36
C LEU A 86 3.25 -19.13 8.58
N GLY A 87 3.37 -17.93 9.14
CA GLY A 87 4.66 -17.25 9.29
C GLY A 87 5.31 -16.85 7.95
N GLN A 88 4.53 -16.76 6.88
CA GLN A 88 4.98 -16.49 5.50
C GLN A 88 4.88 -15.01 5.10
N THR A 89 4.99 -14.09 6.06
CA THR A 89 4.97 -12.64 5.79
C THR A 89 6.22 -12.23 5.01
N SER A 90 6.05 -11.55 3.87
CA SER A 90 7.17 -11.14 3.01
C SER A 90 6.98 -9.71 2.49
N LYS A 91 8.10 -9.02 2.19
CA LYS A 91 8.07 -7.68 1.56
C LYS A 91 7.45 -7.74 0.17
N PHE A 92 7.74 -8.79 -0.59
CA PHE A 92 7.16 -9.02 -1.91
C PHE A 92 5.63 -9.17 -1.82
N GLY A 93 5.14 -10.03 -0.91
CA GLY A 93 3.70 -10.24 -0.72
C GLY A 93 2.97 -8.96 -0.30
N ALA A 94 3.54 -8.18 0.62
CA ALA A 94 2.95 -6.90 1.04
C ALA A 94 2.86 -5.88 -0.11
N VAL A 95 3.84 -5.84 -1.02
CA VAL A 95 3.79 -4.96 -2.20
C VAL A 95 2.83 -5.50 -3.26
N LEU A 96 2.83 -6.82 -3.49
CA LEU A 96 1.93 -7.48 -4.44
C LEU A 96 0.46 -7.24 -4.07
N ASP A 97 0.13 -7.40 -2.80
CA ASP A 97 -1.19 -7.14 -2.23
C ASP A 97 -1.63 -5.68 -2.49
N MET A 98 -0.83 -4.72 -2.01
CA MET A 98 -1.07 -3.30 -2.20
C MET A 98 -1.28 -2.93 -3.69
N VAL A 99 -0.40 -3.40 -4.58
CA VAL A 99 -0.49 -3.10 -6.02
C VAL A 99 -1.76 -3.70 -6.64
N THR A 100 -2.12 -4.93 -6.25
CA THR A 100 -3.31 -5.62 -6.78
C THR A 100 -4.58 -4.87 -6.43
N ASP A 101 -4.71 -4.42 -5.18
CA ASP A 101 -5.81 -3.57 -4.73
C ASP A 101 -5.91 -2.28 -5.56
N ARG A 102 -4.79 -1.55 -5.65
CA ARG A 102 -4.78 -0.24 -6.32
C ARG A 102 -5.15 -0.36 -7.79
N CYS A 103 -4.62 -1.37 -8.47
CA CYS A 103 -4.94 -1.65 -9.87
C CYS A 103 -6.43 -1.99 -10.04
N THR A 104 -6.97 -2.84 -9.17
CA THR A 104 -8.37 -3.30 -9.24
C THR A 104 -9.35 -2.13 -9.06
N THR A 105 -9.20 -1.34 -7.99
CA THR A 105 -10.04 -0.17 -7.74
C THR A 105 -9.89 0.87 -8.85
N SER A 106 -8.67 1.11 -9.33
CA SER A 106 -8.43 2.10 -10.40
C SER A 106 -9.08 1.71 -11.72
N CYS A 107 -9.04 0.43 -12.10
CA CYS A 107 -9.73 -0.04 -13.30
C CYS A 107 -11.25 0.11 -13.18
N LEU A 108 -11.83 -0.15 -12.00
CA LEU A 108 -13.25 0.13 -11.72
C LEU A 108 -13.56 1.64 -11.86
N LEU A 109 -12.74 2.51 -11.27
CA LEU A 109 -12.91 3.96 -11.36
C LEU A 109 -12.76 4.49 -12.80
N CYS A 110 -11.85 3.92 -13.60
CA CYS A 110 -11.72 4.22 -15.02
C CYS A 110 -13.01 3.88 -15.78
N TYR A 111 -13.61 2.71 -15.51
CA TYR A 111 -14.90 2.36 -16.10
C TYR A 111 -16.00 3.33 -15.64
N LEU A 112 -16.07 3.67 -14.36
CA LEU A 112 -17.04 4.63 -13.83
C LEU A 112 -16.87 6.02 -14.47
N SER A 113 -15.64 6.45 -14.75
CA SER A 113 -15.37 7.70 -15.48
C SER A 113 -15.94 7.68 -16.91
N SER A 114 -15.93 6.53 -17.57
CA SER A 114 -16.56 6.37 -18.89
C SER A 114 -18.10 6.26 -18.81
N ALA A 115 -18.61 5.64 -17.75
CA ALA A 115 -20.04 5.44 -17.52
C ALA A 115 -20.75 6.72 -17.07
N TYR A 116 -20.05 7.59 -16.35
CA TYR A 116 -20.57 8.85 -15.81
C TYR A 116 -19.65 10.03 -16.20
N PRO A 117 -19.66 10.46 -17.48
CA PRO A 117 -18.72 11.48 -17.97
C PRO A 117 -18.76 12.81 -17.20
N ALA A 118 -19.93 13.19 -16.66
CA ALA A 118 -20.11 14.40 -15.86
C ALA A 118 -19.26 14.42 -14.57
N TYR A 119 -18.91 13.24 -14.03
CA TYR A 119 -18.10 13.09 -12.82
C TYR A 119 -16.68 12.56 -13.11
N SER A 120 -16.27 12.51 -14.38
CA SER A 120 -14.97 11.98 -14.81
C SER A 120 -13.78 12.60 -14.09
N ILE A 121 -13.78 13.92 -13.92
CA ILE A 121 -12.74 14.67 -13.20
C ILE A 121 -12.61 14.20 -11.74
N VAL A 122 -13.74 13.89 -11.09
CA VAL A 122 -13.74 13.39 -9.70
C VAL A 122 -13.08 12.02 -9.64
N PHE A 123 -13.45 11.10 -10.54
CA PHE A 123 -12.84 9.77 -10.58
C PHE A 123 -11.34 9.82 -10.89
N GLN A 124 -10.92 10.67 -11.83
CA GLN A 124 -9.49 10.89 -12.14
C GLN A 124 -8.73 11.42 -10.93
N PHE A 125 -9.30 12.38 -10.19
CA PHE A 125 -8.72 12.90 -8.96
C PHE A 125 -8.60 11.80 -7.90
N LEU A 126 -9.63 10.97 -7.71
CA LEU A 126 -9.61 9.86 -6.75
C LEU A 126 -8.51 8.85 -7.08
N ILE A 127 -8.34 8.49 -8.35
CA ILE A 127 -7.24 7.61 -8.81
C ILE A 127 -5.89 8.25 -8.49
N ALA A 128 -5.70 9.53 -8.83
CA ALA A 128 -4.44 10.23 -8.60
C ALA A 128 -4.10 10.35 -7.10
N LEU A 129 -5.09 10.66 -6.27
CA LEU A 129 -4.94 10.76 -4.82
C LEU A 129 -4.59 9.40 -4.21
N ASP A 130 -5.27 8.33 -4.63
CA ASP A 130 -5.06 7.01 -4.08
C ASP A 130 -3.66 6.46 -4.44
N PHE A 131 -3.25 6.56 -5.70
CA PHE A 131 -1.89 6.17 -6.13
C PHE A 131 -0.80 6.98 -5.43
N SER A 132 -0.92 8.32 -5.42
CA SER A 132 0.10 9.18 -4.81
C SER A 132 0.22 8.95 -3.29
N SER A 133 -0.90 8.83 -2.58
CA SER A 133 -0.91 8.61 -1.13
C SER A 133 -0.29 7.27 -0.73
N HIS A 134 -0.64 6.17 -1.43
CA HIS A 134 -0.08 4.86 -1.16
C HIS A 134 1.39 4.75 -1.59
N TYR A 135 1.76 5.32 -2.73
CA TYR A 135 3.14 5.30 -3.21
C TYR A 135 4.09 6.04 -2.26
N MET A 136 3.73 7.27 -1.87
CA MET A 136 4.51 8.05 -0.91
C MET A 136 4.56 7.37 0.46
N HIS A 137 3.44 6.80 0.93
CA HIS A 137 3.40 6.10 2.22
C HIS A 137 4.31 4.87 2.22
N MET A 138 4.20 4.01 1.21
CA MET A 138 5.04 2.83 1.05
C MET A 138 6.52 3.24 1.02
N TYR A 139 6.89 4.23 0.21
CA TYR A 139 8.28 4.70 0.13
C TYR A 139 8.78 5.23 1.48
N SER A 140 7.98 6.05 2.17
CA SER A 140 8.31 6.56 3.51
C SER A 140 8.51 5.45 4.54
N SER A 141 7.66 4.41 4.51
CA SER A 141 7.76 3.25 5.41
C SER A 141 8.99 2.39 5.12
N LEU A 142 9.37 2.24 3.85
CA LEU A 142 10.58 1.50 3.45
C LEU A 142 11.86 2.23 3.86
N VAL A 143 11.92 3.55 3.67
CA VAL A 143 13.08 4.38 4.03
C VAL A 143 13.25 4.47 5.54
N THR A 144 12.16 4.57 6.30
CA THR A 144 12.20 4.65 7.77
C THR A 144 12.37 3.28 8.46
N GLY A 145 11.99 2.18 7.81
CA GLY A 145 11.88 0.83 8.36
C GLY A 145 13.17 0.16 8.85
N SER A 146 14.27 0.91 9.03
CA SER A 146 15.54 0.37 9.51
C SER A 146 16.38 1.34 10.39
N THR A 147 15.87 2.55 10.65
CA THR A 147 16.53 3.58 11.50
C THR A 147 15.67 4.04 12.69
N SER A 148 14.46 3.48 12.85
CA SER A 148 13.36 4.18 13.55
C SER A 148 13.09 3.81 15.01
N HIS A 149 14.02 3.18 15.74
CA HIS A 149 13.88 3.15 17.21
C HIS A 149 14.32 4.44 17.90
N LYS A 150 14.83 5.44 17.16
CA LYS A 150 15.38 6.66 17.77
C LYS A 150 14.87 8.00 17.23
N LEU A 151 14.07 8.06 16.16
CA LEU A 151 13.79 9.35 15.49
C LEU A 151 12.34 9.67 15.11
N VAL A 152 11.35 8.81 15.40
CA VAL A 152 9.95 9.14 15.03
C VAL A 152 8.97 8.82 16.15
N THR A 153 9.04 9.58 17.23
CA THR A 153 7.87 9.83 18.09
C THR A 153 7.16 11.08 17.57
N SER A 154 6.64 11.01 16.34
CA SER A 154 5.69 12.02 15.88
C SER A 154 4.30 11.53 16.24
N ASP A 155 3.61 12.28 17.08
CA ASP A 155 2.19 12.13 17.41
C ASP A 155 1.40 11.62 16.20
N VAL A 156 1.07 10.33 16.23
CA VAL A 156 0.23 9.73 15.22
C VAL A 156 -1.12 10.42 15.40
N SER A 157 -1.51 11.31 14.47
CA SER A 157 -2.85 11.92 14.54
C SER A 157 -3.87 10.84 14.88
N ARG A 158 -4.68 11.09 15.91
CA ARG A 158 -5.56 10.09 16.55
C ARG A 158 -6.39 9.28 15.52
N ILE A 159 -6.76 9.93 14.42
CA ILE A 159 -7.51 9.34 13.32
C ILE A 159 -6.73 8.26 12.54
N LEU A 160 -5.43 8.47 12.30
CA LEU A 160 -4.59 7.51 11.60
C LEU A 160 -4.19 6.35 12.51
N TRP A 161 -3.98 6.65 13.79
CA TRP A 161 -3.72 5.61 14.79
C TRP A 161 -4.93 4.68 14.90
N MET A 162 -6.15 5.23 15.04
CA MET A 162 -7.38 4.43 15.06
C MET A 162 -7.56 3.59 13.78
N TYR A 163 -7.24 4.15 12.62
CA TYR A 163 -7.36 3.46 11.34
C TYR A 163 -6.40 2.27 11.18
N TYR A 164 -5.14 2.37 11.61
CA TYR A 164 -4.16 1.30 11.46
C TYR A 164 -4.00 0.39 12.69
N ASN A 165 -4.36 0.85 13.88
CA ASN A 165 -4.20 0.08 15.11
C ASN A 165 -5.22 -1.07 15.22
N ASP A 166 -6.40 -0.90 14.63
CA ASP A 166 -7.43 -1.93 14.61
C ASP A 166 -7.65 -2.46 13.18
N SER A 167 -7.23 -3.70 12.95
CA SER A 167 -7.40 -4.38 11.65
C SER A 167 -8.86 -4.50 11.23
N ARG A 168 -9.81 -4.50 12.18
CA ARG A 168 -11.25 -4.52 11.85
C ARG A 168 -11.69 -3.18 11.28
N THR A 169 -11.32 -2.08 11.92
CA THR A 169 -11.59 -0.72 11.41
C THR A 169 -10.98 -0.53 10.02
N LEU A 170 -9.74 -0.96 9.80
CA LEU A 170 -9.10 -0.93 8.47
C LEU A 170 -9.94 -1.68 7.43
N PHE A 171 -10.31 -2.93 7.73
CA PHE A 171 -11.11 -3.76 6.85
C PHE A 171 -12.48 -3.14 6.54
N PHE A 172 -13.23 -2.67 7.54
CA PHE A 172 -14.56 -2.11 7.32
C PHE A 172 -14.54 -0.80 6.52
N VAL A 173 -13.54 0.06 6.74
CA VAL A 173 -13.42 1.31 5.98
C VAL A 173 -13.01 1.02 4.53
N CYS A 174 -12.08 0.10 4.30
CA CYS A 174 -11.72 -0.33 2.94
C CYS A 174 -12.89 -1.03 2.24
N ALA A 175 -13.52 -2.00 2.88
CA ALA A 175 -14.68 -2.72 2.33
C ALA A 175 -15.86 -1.78 2.06
N GLY A 176 -16.14 -0.81 2.94
CA GLY A 176 -17.19 0.17 2.72
C GLY A 176 -16.89 1.12 1.56
N ASN A 177 -15.62 1.52 1.38
CA ASN A 177 -15.19 2.32 0.23
C ASN A 177 -15.31 1.54 -1.09
N GLU A 178 -14.85 0.28 -1.12
CA GLU A 178 -15.01 -0.58 -2.29
C GLU A 178 -16.47 -0.86 -2.61
N LEU A 179 -17.29 -1.12 -1.57
CA LEU A 179 -18.71 -1.32 -1.72
C LEU A 179 -19.40 -0.08 -2.31
N PHE A 180 -18.98 1.13 -1.93
CA PHE A 180 -19.50 2.36 -2.53
C PHE A 180 -19.26 2.39 -4.06
N PHE A 181 -18.06 2.09 -4.53
CA PHE A 181 -17.76 2.05 -5.97
C PHE A 181 -18.48 0.94 -6.70
N VAL A 182 -18.59 -0.25 -6.10
CA VAL A 182 -19.37 -1.37 -6.65
C VAL A 182 -20.86 -0.99 -6.73
N CYS A 183 -21.40 -0.29 -5.74
CA CYS A 183 -22.76 0.22 -5.79
C CYS A 183 -22.93 1.23 -6.93
N LEU A 184 -22.02 2.19 -7.11
CA LEU A 184 -22.06 3.11 -8.26
C LEU A 184 -22.06 2.37 -9.60
N TYR A 185 -21.27 1.30 -9.71
CA TYR A 185 -21.28 0.44 -10.88
C TYR A 185 -22.64 -0.24 -11.10
N LEU A 186 -23.23 -0.81 -10.05
CA LEU A 186 -24.52 -1.49 -10.10
C LEU A 186 -25.70 -0.54 -10.36
N ILE A 187 -25.61 0.74 -9.96
CA ILE A 187 -26.62 1.76 -10.28
C ILE A 187 -26.81 1.88 -11.79
N LYS A 188 -25.72 1.81 -12.57
CA LYS A 188 -25.78 1.86 -14.04
C LYS A 188 -26.63 0.73 -14.63
N TRP A 189 -26.58 -0.44 -14.02
CA TRP A 189 -27.18 -1.68 -14.53
C TRP A 189 -28.54 -2.00 -13.90
N THR A 190 -28.88 -1.39 -12.77
CA THR A 190 -30.09 -1.71 -12.01
C THR A 190 -31.14 -0.61 -12.20
N ALA A 191 -32.19 -0.91 -12.97
CA ALA A 191 -33.32 -0.01 -13.17
C ALA A 191 -34.53 -0.32 -12.26
N THR A 192 -34.54 -1.48 -11.59
CA THR A 192 -35.68 -1.95 -10.79
C THR A 192 -35.66 -1.35 -9.37
N PRO A 193 -36.73 -0.63 -8.95
CA PRO A 193 -36.86 -0.15 -7.58
C PRO A 193 -37.04 -1.30 -6.58
N ILE A 194 -36.72 -1.04 -5.30
CA ILE A 194 -36.81 -2.04 -4.22
C ILE A 194 -38.27 -2.44 -3.91
N GLY A 195 -39.25 -1.59 -4.28
CA GLY A 195 -40.67 -1.86 -4.08
C GLY A 195 -41.16 -1.65 -2.64
N VAL A 196 -40.37 -1.00 -1.78
CA VAL A 196 -40.77 -0.61 -0.42
C VAL A 196 -41.48 0.76 -0.49
N PRO A 197 -42.77 0.87 -0.12
CA PRO A 197 -43.55 2.10 -0.29
C PRO A 197 -42.95 3.34 0.39
N MET A 198 -42.24 3.15 1.51
CA MET A 198 -41.60 4.24 2.26
C MET A 198 -40.34 4.81 1.62
N LEU A 199 -39.71 4.06 0.70
CA LEU A 199 -38.43 4.42 0.07
C LEU A 199 -38.61 4.91 -1.38
N GLY A 200 -39.85 4.99 -1.87
CA GLY A 200 -40.16 5.45 -3.22
C GLY A 200 -39.48 4.62 -4.32
N ASN A 201 -39.08 5.27 -5.41
CA ASN A 201 -38.46 4.63 -6.58
C ASN A 201 -36.95 4.41 -6.44
N VAL A 202 -36.43 4.29 -5.21
CA VAL A 202 -35.00 4.07 -4.96
C VAL A 202 -34.63 2.62 -5.26
N THR A 203 -33.50 2.41 -5.96
CA THR A 203 -32.95 1.08 -6.24
C THR A 203 -32.04 0.61 -5.10
N TYR A 204 -31.86 -0.70 -4.93
CA TYR A 204 -31.01 -1.23 -3.84
C TYR A 204 -29.56 -0.71 -3.90
N PRO A 205 -28.92 -0.53 -5.08
CA PRO A 205 -27.57 0.00 -5.15
C PRO A 205 -27.51 1.48 -4.75
N GLN A 206 -28.55 2.27 -5.04
CA GLN A 206 -28.63 3.68 -4.63
C GLN A 206 -28.73 3.81 -3.11
N LEU A 207 -29.55 2.98 -2.47
CA LEU A 207 -29.66 2.95 -1.00
C LEU A 207 -28.31 2.58 -0.37
N MET A 208 -27.70 1.50 -0.85
CA MET A 208 -26.40 1.04 -0.34
C MET A 208 -25.29 2.06 -0.57
N ALA A 209 -25.24 2.71 -1.74
CA ALA A 209 -24.29 3.80 -2.03
C ALA A 209 -24.48 4.96 -1.05
N THR A 210 -25.72 5.31 -0.71
CA THR A 210 -26.00 6.39 0.24
C THR A 210 -25.50 6.04 1.65
N LEU A 211 -25.66 4.78 2.06
CA LEU A 211 -25.19 4.30 3.37
C LEU A 211 -23.65 4.21 3.44
N THR A 212 -22.98 3.87 2.35
CA THR A 212 -21.51 3.73 2.28
C THR A 212 -20.81 5.04 1.94
N PHE A 213 -21.52 6.05 1.45
CA PHE A 213 -20.94 7.36 1.10
C PHE A 213 -20.17 8.04 2.24
N PRO A 214 -20.63 8.05 3.51
CA PRO A 214 -19.84 8.59 4.61
C PRO A 214 -18.51 7.85 4.81
N ILE A 215 -18.50 6.52 4.61
CA ILE A 215 -17.29 5.70 4.73
C ILE A 215 -16.31 6.04 3.60
N PHE A 216 -16.81 6.19 2.37
CA PHE A 216 -16.03 6.67 1.24
C PHE A 216 -15.39 8.04 1.52
N LEU A 217 -16.14 9.00 2.08
CA LEU A 217 -15.59 10.31 2.44
C LEU A 217 -14.48 10.20 3.48
N VAL A 218 -14.71 9.42 4.55
CA VAL A 218 -13.71 9.18 5.60
C VAL A 218 -12.45 8.54 5.01
N LYS A 219 -12.59 7.53 4.14
CA LYS A 219 -11.44 6.88 3.49
C LYS A 219 -10.62 7.86 2.66
N ASN A 220 -11.26 8.73 1.88
CA ASN A 220 -10.56 9.71 1.06
C ASN A 220 -9.88 10.81 1.88
N ILE A 221 -10.49 11.24 3.00
CA ILE A 221 -9.82 12.12 3.98
C ILE A 221 -8.57 11.44 4.55
N ILE A 222 -8.67 10.15 4.90
CA ILE A 222 -7.54 9.36 5.39
C ILE A 222 -6.44 9.30 4.31
N ASN A 223 -6.78 9.09 3.04
CA ASN A 223 -5.80 9.10 1.94
C ASN A 223 -5.04 10.43 1.85
N VAL A 224 -5.72 11.57 1.98
CA VAL A 224 -5.06 12.89 2.02
C VAL A 224 -4.14 13.03 3.23
N VAL A 225 -4.61 12.63 4.42
CA VAL A 225 -3.81 12.69 5.65
C VAL A 225 -2.58 11.78 5.56
N GLN A 226 -2.74 10.59 4.96
CA GLN A 226 -1.68 9.63 4.71
C GLN A 226 -0.62 10.21 3.77
N LEU A 227 -1.03 10.83 2.67
CA LEU A 227 -0.13 11.52 1.73
C LEU A 227 0.67 12.63 2.43
N TRP A 228 -0.01 13.50 3.18
CA TRP A 228 0.63 14.61 3.88
C TRP A 228 1.64 14.14 4.93
N LYS A 229 1.28 13.11 5.70
CA LYS A 229 2.19 12.54 6.71
C LYS A 229 3.39 11.84 6.09
N ALA A 230 3.19 11.04 5.05
CA ALA A 230 4.28 10.40 4.32
C ALA A 230 5.28 11.44 3.79
N SER A 231 4.76 12.55 3.25
CA SER A 231 5.57 13.69 2.80
C SER A 231 6.40 14.29 3.93
N LYS A 232 5.80 14.53 5.11
CA LYS A 232 6.53 15.06 6.29
C LYS A 232 7.61 14.11 6.79
N ILE A 233 7.33 12.81 6.79
CA ILE A 233 8.30 11.79 7.21
C ILE A 233 9.52 11.82 6.28
N LEU A 234 9.31 11.87 4.96
CA LEU A 234 10.39 11.93 3.98
C LEU A 234 11.25 13.19 4.14
N VAL A 235 10.61 14.35 4.29
CA VAL A 235 11.34 15.60 4.59
C VAL A 235 12.14 15.49 5.90
N GLY A 236 11.59 14.82 6.92
CA GLY A 236 12.30 14.56 8.17
C GLY A 236 13.57 13.72 7.97
N VAL A 237 13.50 12.68 7.13
CA VAL A 237 14.66 11.86 6.74
C VAL A 237 15.70 12.72 6.00
N ASP A 238 15.28 13.48 4.99
CA ASP A 238 16.18 14.35 4.22
C ASP A 238 16.91 15.37 5.12
N LEU A 239 16.21 15.97 6.08
CA LEU A 239 16.80 16.91 7.02
C LEU A 239 17.83 16.22 7.93
N ALA A 240 17.55 15.00 8.39
CA ALA A 240 18.47 14.22 9.23
C ALA A 240 19.73 13.81 8.46
N GLU A 241 19.59 13.34 7.22
CA GLU A 241 20.72 12.99 6.36
C GLU A 241 21.59 14.20 6.05
N ARG A 242 20.97 15.34 5.72
CA ARG A 242 21.70 16.60 5.50
C ARG A 242 22.43 17.07 6.76
N ALA A 243 21.84 16.91 7.94
CA ALA A 243 22.49 17.24 9.21
C ALA A 243 23.71 16.34 9.47
N ALA A 244 23.59 15.04 9.22
CA ALA A 244 24.69 14.09 9.35
C ALA A 244 25.83 14.39 8.36
N ALA A 245 25.50 14.73 7.12
CA ALA A 245 26.49 15.13 6.11
C ALA A 245 27.24 16.41 6.50
N ARG A 246 26.54 17.43 7.02
CA ARG A 246 27.17 18.65 7.55
C ARG A 246 28.11 18.34 8.72
N ALA A 247 27.69 17.50 9.66
CA ALA A 247 28.52 17.11 10.80
C ALA A 247 29.78 16.34 10.35
N ALA A 248 29.66 15.46 9.35
CA ALA A 248 30.80 14.74 8.78
C ALA A 248 31.78 15.68 8.04
N ALA A 249 31.26 16.69 7.33
CA ALA A 249 32.08 17.67 6.64
C ALA A 249 32.89 18.54 7.61
N ILE A 250 32.27 19.00 8.71
CA ILE A 250 32.94 19.75 9.78
C ILE A 250 34.07 18.90 10.38
N LYS A 251 33.76 17.64 10.74
CA LYS A 251 34.75 16.74 11.32
C LYS A 251 35.95 16.46 10.39
N LYS A 252 35.73 16.43 9.07
CA LYS A 252 36.80 16.28 8.08
C LYS A 252 37.68 17.54 7.99
N ALA A 253 37.09 18.73 8.11
CA ALA A 253 37.82 19.99 8.09
C ALA A 253 38.69 20.20 9.35
N GLU A 254 38.28 19.63 10.49
CA GLU A 254 39.00 19.74 11.78
C GLU A 254 40.17 18.76 11.93
N THR A 255 40.28 17.73 11.09
CA THR A 255 41.46 16.84 11.02
C THR A 255 42.39 17.26 9.90
N PRO A 256 43.53 17.95 10.18
CA PRO A 256 44.52 18.24 9.15
C PRO A 256 45.12 16.93 8.66
N GLU A 257 45.17 16.73 7.34
CA GLU A 257 45.97 15.66 6.73
C GLU A 257 47.41 15.79 7.22
N GLU A 258 47.88 14.80 7.97
CA GLU A 258 49.28 14.62 8.32
C GLU A 258 50.03 14.40 7.00
N LYS A 259 50.65 15.48 6.47
CA LYS A 259 51.46 15.41 5.26
C LYS A 259 52.51 14.32 5.46
N PRO A 260 52.64 13.32 4.55
CA PRO A 260 53.70 12.35 4.66
C PRO A 260 55.04 13.10 4.63
N ALA A 261 55.81 12.95 5.71
CA ALA A 261 57.13 13.54 5.86
C ALA A 261 57.97 13.13 4.64
N ARG A 262 58.40 14.12 3.83
CA ARG A 262 59.43 13.90 2.82
C ARG A 262 60.69 13.45 3.55
N THR A 263 61.00 12.17 3.50
CA THR A 263 62.32 11.65 3.82
C THR A 263 63.27 12.09 2.71
N SER A 264 64.06 13.13 3.01
CA SER A 264 65.28 13.51 2.29
C SER A 264 66.45 12.65 2.76
#